data_AF-A0A2N8TC02-F1
#
_entry.id   AF-A0A2N8TC02-F1
#
_cell.length_a   1.000
_cell.length_b   1.000
_cell.length_c   1.000
_cell.angle_alpha   90.00
_cell.angle_beta   90.00
_cell.angle_gamma   90.00
#
_symmetry.space_group_name_H-M   'P 1'
#
loop_
_entity.id
_entity.type
_entity.pdbx_description
1 polymer ?
#
loop_
_entity_poly.entity_id
_entity_poly.type
_entity_poly.pdbx_seq_one_letter_code
_entity_poly.pdbx_strand_id
1 'polypeptide(L)'
;ASAHKWGGPSGVGLLVVRKGVRFAAQGPVDERESGRAPGFENIPAIVAAVASLRAVRAEAAEEALRLRELADRIRARVPRLVPDVEVVGDPVRRLPGIVTFSCLYVDGEALLHELDREGFSVSSGSSCTSSTLTPSHVLRAMGVLSEGNVRVSLPVGVAEEEVEGFLAVLPRTVAAVREKLGAPAASEVVREEDVLVVDSLGKRCPIPVIELAKVIGDVPVGGLVRVLSDDEAARLDIPAWCEMRNQEYMGEEPAEKGTAYVIRRVS
;
A
#
# COMPACT_ATOMS: atom_id res chain seq x y z
N ALA A 1 -20.69 8.32 -3.99
CA ALA A 1 -19.84 8.14 -5.18
C ALA A 1 -19.63 9.49 -5.86
N SER A 2 -18.43 9.83 -6.34
CA SER A 2 -18.15 11.15 -6.96
C SER A 2 -17.85 11.04 -8.45
N ALA A 3 -18.43 11.92 -9.27
CA ALA A 3 -18.48 11.74 -10.72
C ALA A 3 -17.12 11.75 -11.43
N HIS A 4 -16.18 12.55 -10.94
CA HIS A 4 -14.80 12.56 -11.46
C HIS A 4 -14.10 11.20 -11.39
N LYS A 5 -14.57 10.25 -10.57
CA LYS A 5 -14.01 8.89 -10.51
C LYS A 5 -14.42 7.99 -11.68
N TRP A 6 -15.44 8.37 -12.46
CA TRP A 6 -15.85 7.66 -13.68
C TRP A 6 -15.83 8.59 -14.91
N GLY A 7 -14.99 9.63 -14.90
CA GLY A 7 -14.85 10.56 -16.02
C GLY A 7 -15.93 11.64 -16.13
N GLY A 8 -16.79 11.78 -15.12
CA GLY A 8 -17.71 12.92 -15.00
C GLY A 8 -17.02 14.17 -14.41
N PRO A 9 -17.74 15.29 -14.26
CA PRO A 9 -17.17 16.50 -13.69
C PRO A 9 -16.90 16.39 -12.18
N SER A 10 -15.93 17.17 -11.70
CA SER A 10 -15.72 17.41 -10.26
C SER A 10 -16.88 18.20 -9.65
N GLY A 11 -17.07 18.09 -8.34
CA GLY A 11 -18.09 18.87 -7.60
C GLY A 11 -19.52 18.29 -7.64
N VAL A 12 -19.72 17.12 -8.26
CA VAL A 12 -20.99 16.40 -8.23
C VAL A 12 -20.78 14.94 -7.79
N GLY A 13 -21.77 14.41 -7.09
CA GLY A 13 -21.76 13.04 -6.58
C GLY A 13 -23.16 12.51 -6.35
N LEU A 14 -23.23 11.21 -6.03
CA LEU A 14 -24.46 10.50 -5.75
C LEU A 14 -24.37 9.78 -4.41
N LEU A 15 -25.46 9.85 -3.64
CA LEU A 15 -25.72 9.03 -2.47
C LEU A 15 -26.99 8.23 -2.72
N VAL A 16 -26.89 6.90 -2.69
CA VAL A 16 -28.05 6.01 -2.86
C VAL A 16 -28.56 5.60 -1.49
N VAL A 17 -29.79 5.97 -1.16
CA VAL A 17 -30.47 5.60 0.08
C VAL A 17 -31.58 4.59 -0.25
N ARG A 18 -31.49 3.39 0.30
CA ARG A 18 -32.52 2.35 0.13
C ARG A 18 -33.85 2.84 0.71
N LYS A 19 -34.96 2.57 0.01
CA LYS A 19 -36.31 2.86 0.51
C LYS A 19 -36.51 2.24 1.90
N GLY A 20 -37.06 3.01 2.84
CA GLY A 20 -37.29 2.60 4.23
C GLY A 20 -36.11 2.85 5.18
N VAL A 21 -34.93 3.21 4.67
CA VAL A 21 -33.80 3.62 5.53
C VAL A 21 -34.05 5.03 6.06
N ARG A 22 -33.96 5.18 7.39
CA ARG A 22 -33.96 6.49 8.03
C ARG A 22 -32.68 7.23 7.63
N PHE A 23 -32.85 8.38 6.98
CA PHE A 23 -31.75 9.23 6.52
C PHE A 23 -32.05 10.67 6.92
N ALA A 24 -31.04 11.34 7.45
CA ALA A 24 -31.08 12.75 7.78
C ALA A 24 -29.92 13.44 7.07
N ALA A 25 -30.23 14.45 6.25
CA ALA A 25 -29.22 15.25 5.58
C ALA A 25 -28.35 15.98 6.61
N GLN A 26 -27.05 16.07 6.32
CA GLN A 26 -26.12 16.88 7.11
C GLN A 26 -26.03 18.25 6.44
N GLY A 27 -26.49 19.31 7.13
CA GLY A 27 -26.47 20.67 6.60
C GLY A 27 -27.74 21.48 6.94
N PRO A 28 -27.86 22.70 6.37
CA PRO A 28 -29.07 23.50 6.51
C PRO A 28 -30.31 22.78 5.97
N VAL A 29 -31.46 23.03 6.58
CA VAL A 29 -32.74 22.51 6.11
C VAL A 29 -33.18 23.31 4.88
N ASP A 30 -33.56 22.60 3.82
CA ASP A 30 -34.10 23.13 2.56
C ASP A 30 -35.27 22.22 2.14
N GLU A 31 -36.24 22.73 1.39
CA GLU A 31 -37.36 21.96 0.85
C GLU A 31 -37.00 21.24 -0.47
N ARG A 32 -35.98 21.72 -1.18
CA ARG A 32 -35.47 21.10 -2.41
C ARG A 32 -34.98 19.68 -2.17
N GLU A 33 -35.00 18.88 -3.24
CA GLU A 33 -34.61 17.45 -3.18
C GLU A 33 -35.34 16.68 -2.06
N SER A 34 -36.58 17.07 -1.72
CA SER A 34 -37.35 16.52 -0.59
C SER A 34 -36.61 16.60 0.76
N GLY A 35 -35.85 17.67 0.99
CA GLY A 35 -35.04 17.88 2.19
C GLY A 35 -33.80 17.01 2.31
N ARG A 36 -33.35 16.41 1.19
CA ARG A 36 -32.18 15.52 1.19
C ARG A 36 -30.87 16.24 0.89
N ALA A 37 -30.92 17.36 0.18
CA ALA A 37 -29.76 18.17 -0.15
C ALA A 37 -30.18 19.66 -0.22
N PRO A 38 -29.46 20.55 0.47
CA PRO A 38 -29.73 21.98 0.40
C PRO A 38 -29.14 22.64 -0.85
N GLY A 39 -29.70 23.78 -1.24
CA GLY A 39 -29.20 24.62 -2.32
C GLY A 39 -29.77 24.28 -3.69
N PHE A 40 -29.45 25.12 -4.67
CA PHE A 40 -29.91 24.95 -6.06
C PHE A 40 -29.19 23.81 -6.76
N GLU A 41 -29.94 23.06 -7.57
CA GLU A 41 -29.43 21.94 -8.32
C GLU A 41 -28.42 22.42 -9.38
N ASN A 42 -27.24 21.82 -9.40
CA ASN A 42 -26.30 22.02 -10.50
C ASN A 42 -26.70 21.13 -11.69
N ILE A 43 -27.79 21.51 -12.37
CA ILE A 43 -28.37 20.73 -13.48
C ILE A 43 -27.32 20.37 -14.55
N PRO A 44 -26.44 21.28 -15.03
CA PRO A 44 -25.40 20.90 -15.99
C PRO A 44 -24.46 19.81 -15.49
N ALA A 45 -23.98 19.91 -14.24
CA ALA A 45 -23.09 18.91 -13.66
C ALA A 45 -23.80 17.56 -13.45
N ILE A 46 -25.07 17.57 -13.05
CA ILE A 46 -25.88 16.36 -12.89
C ILE A 46 -26.05 15.65 -14.24
N VAL A 47 -26.42 16.38 -15.30
CA VAL A 47 -26.59 15.82 -16.64
C VAL A 47 -25.28 15.22 -17.16
N ALA A 48 -24.16 15.94 -17.00
CA ALA A 48 -22.83 15.46 -17.38
C ALA A 48 -22.40 14.20 -16.58
N ALA A 49 -22.70 14.15 -15.28
CA ALA A 49 -22.42 12.98 -14.45
C ALA A 49 -23.21 11.74 -14.88
N VAL A 50 -24.47 11.92 -15.30
CA VAL A 50 -25.30 10.81 -15.81
C VAL A 50 -24.83 10.36 -17.20
N ALA A 51 -24.49 11.30 -18.09
CA ALA A 51 -23.97 10.98 -19.41
C ALA A 51 -22.66 10.18 -19.34
N SER A 52 -21.69 10.64 -18.54
CA SER A 52 -20.43 9.93 -18.29
C SER A 52 -20.64 8.55 -17.67
N LEU A 53 -21.54 8.41 -16.70
CA LEU A 53 -21.85 7.11 -16.10
C LEU A 53 -22.45 6.12 -17.11
N ARG A 54 -23.32 6.59 -18.00
CA ARG A 54 -23.90 5.75 -19.07
C ARG A 54 -22.84 5.28 -20.06
N ALA A 55 -21.96 6.20 -20.49
CA ALA A 55 -20.86 5.87 -21.39
C ALA A 55 -19.93 4.81 -20.76
N VAL A 56 -19.41 5.07 -19.55
CA VAL A 56 -18.51 4.13 -18.88
C VAL A 56 -19.18 2.77 -18.62
N ARG A 57 -20.46 2.73 -18.24
CA ARG A 57 -21.15 1.46 -17.99
C ARG A 57 -21.27 0.58 -19.23
N ALA A 58 -21.34 1.15 -20.43
CA ALA A 58 -21.46 0.38 -21.67
C ALA A 58 -20.19 -0.46 -21.94
N GLU A 59 -19.03 0.08 -21.57
CA GLU A 59 -17.71 -0.49 -21.89
C GLU A 59 -17.01 -1.12 -20.65
N ALA A 60 -17.56 -0.91 -19.45
CA ALA A 60 -16.91 -1.27 -18.18
C ALA A 60 -16.51 -2.74 -18.04
N ALA A 61 -17.30 -3.66 -18.60
CA ALA A 61 -17.02 -5.10 -18.47
C ALA A 61 -15.79 -5.50 -19.29
N GLU A 62 -15.70 -5.05 -20.53
CA GLU A 62 -14.58 -5.30 -21.42
C GLU A 62 -13.31 -4.62 -20.92
N GLU A 63 -13.41 -3.33 -20.54
CA GLU A 63 -12.27 -2.60 -20.00
C GLU A 63 -11.79 -3.18 -18.68
N ALA A 64 -12.69 -3.70 -17.82
CA ALA A 64 -12.28 -4.36 -16.58
C ALA A 64 -11.46 -5.64 -16.83
N LEU A 65 -11.72 -6.39 -17.90
CA LEU A 65 -10.92 -7.55 -18.27
C LEU A 65 -9.51 -7.10 -18.71
N ARG A 66 -9.45 -6.13 -19.62
CA ARG A 66 -8.18 -5.57 -20.13
C ARG A 66 -7.31 -4.98 -19.02
N LEU A 67 -7.89 -4.14 -18.15
CA LEU A 67 -7.18 -3.56 -17.03
C LEU A 67 -6.71 -4.60 -16.01
N ARG A 68 -7.49 -5.68 -15.81
CA ARG A 68 -7.09 -6.79 -14.94
C ARG A 68 -5.86 -7.49 -15.48
N GLU A 69 -5.81 -7.80 -16.77
CA GLU A 69 -4.64 -8.44 -17.38
C GLU A 69 -3.37 -7.60 -17.21
N LEU A 70 -3.46 -6.28 -17.44
CA LEU A 70 -2.35 -5.35 -17.23
C LEU A 70 -1.94 -5.25 -15.76
N ALA A 71 -2.91 -5.13 -14.84
CA ALA A 71 -2.64 -5.10 -13.42
C ALA A 71 -2.00 -6.41 -12.91
N ASP A 72 -2.45 -7.55 -13.42
CA ASP A 72 -1.92 -8.88 -13.08
C ASP A 72 -0.48 -9.02 -13.54
N ARG A 73 -0.16 -8.46 -14.71
CA ARG A 73 1.21 -8.38 -15.21
C ARG A 73 2.12 -7.57 -14.30
N ILE A 74 1.68 -6.38 -13.88
CA ILE A 74 2.44 -5.56 -12.91
C ILE A 74 2.64 -6.35 -11.61
N ARG A 75 1.58 -6.92 -11.05
CA ARG A 75 1.64 -7.71 -9.79
C ARG A 75 2.61 -8.88 -9.89
N ALA A 76 2.65 -9.58 -11.03
CA ALA A 76 3.53 -10.72 -11.22
C ALA A 76 4.99 -10.33 -11.48
N ARG A 77 5.23 -9.21 -12.17
CA ARG A 77 6.58 -8.80 -12.57
C ARG A 77 7.30 -7.96 -11.54
N VAL A 78 6.62 -7.08 -10.82
CA VAL A 78 7.26 -6.18 -9.86
C VAL A 78 8.15 -6.94 -8.85
N PRO A 79 7.68 -8.02 -8.18
CA PRO A 79 8.52 -8.80 -7.24
C PRO A 79 9.71 -9.51 -7.89
N ARG A 80 9.69 -9.73 -9.21
CA ARG A 80 10.77 -10.38 -9.95
C ARG A 80 11.83 -9.39 -10.42
N LEU A 81 11.43 -8.14 -10.62
CA LEU A 81 12.30 -7.08 -11.14
C LEU A 81 12.94 -6.26 -10.03
N VAL A 82 12.26 -6.15 -8.88
CA VAL A 82 12.70 -5.33 -7.76
C VAL A 82 12.80 -6.20 -6.51
N PRO A 83 13.99 -6.34 -5.90
CA PRO A 83 14.15 -7.08 -4.67
C PRO A 83 13.47 -6.35 -3.50
N ASP A 84 13.09 -7.10 -2.47
CA ASP A 84 12.46 -6.58 -1.26
C ASP A 84 11.20 -5.76 -1.55
N VAL A 85 10.27 -6.36 -2.29
CA VAL A 85 8.95 -5.80 -2.59
C VAL A 85 7.83 -6.70 -2.10
N GLU A 86 6.87 -6.10 -1.39
CA GLU A 86 5.63 -6.75 -0.97
C GLU A 86 4.46 -6.23 -1.81
N VAL A 87 3.80 -7.09 -2.59
CA VAL A 87 2.57 -6.72 -3.32
C VAL A 87 1.37 -6.94 -2.39
N VAL A 88 0.59 -5.89 -2.20
CA VAL A 88 -0.48 -5.84 -1.19
C VAL A 88 -1.87 -6.03 -1.84
N GLY A 89 -2.82 -6.51 -1.03
CA GLY A 89 -4.24 -6.64 -1.39
C GLY A 89 -4.63 -8.01 -1.96
N ASP A 90 -5.93 -8.30 -1.93
CA ASP A 90 -6.50 -9.60 -2.30
C ASP A 90 -6.13 -9.98 -3.76
N PRO A 91 -5.60 -11.20 -3.99
CA PRO A 91 -5.14 -11.66 -5.30
C PRO A 91 -6.28 -11.90 -6.30
N VAL A 92 -7.54 -11.88 -5.87
CA VAL A 92 -8.70 -12.08 -6.75
C VAL A 92 -9.69 -10.92 -6.61
N ARG A 93 -10.15 -10.65 -5.38
CA ARG A 93 -11.20 -9.67 -5.03
C ARG A 93 -10.64 -8.26 -4.89
N ARG A 94 -10.07 -7.75 -5.98
CA ARG A 94 -9.59 -6.36 -6.11
C ARG A 94 -10.28 -5.63 -7.26
N LEU A 95 -10.13 -4.32 -7.31
CA LEU A 95 -10.47 -3.52 -8.50
C LEU A 95 -9.53 -3.89 -9.66
N PRO A 96 -10.03 -3.88 -10.92
CA PRO A 96 -9.30 -4.42 -12.06
C PRO A 96 -8.01 -3.67 -12.38
N GLY A 97 -7.98 -2.33 -12.29
CA GLY A 97 -6.82 -1.52 -12.67
C GLY A 97 -5.99 -0.98 -11.50
N ILE A 98 -6.14 -1.51 -10.28
CA ILE A 98 -5.41 -1.02 -9.10
C ILE A 98 -4.37 -2.04 -8.67
N VAL A 99 -3.12 -1.59 -8.57
CA VAL A 99 -2.00 -2.35 -8.01
C VAL A 99 -1.40 -1.55 -6.87
N THR A 100 -1.04 -2.22 -5.79
CA THR A 100 -0.37 -1.60 -4.65
C THR A 100 0.77 -2.49 -4.21
N PHE A 101 1.95 -1.92 -4.03
CA PHE A 101 3.14 -2.62 -3.56
C PHE A 101 4.04 -1.70 -2.74
N SER A 102 4.76 -2.28 -1.80
CA SER A 102 5.71 -1.58 -0.93
C SER A 102 7.13 -1.96 -1.32
N CYS A 103 7.95 -0.98 -1.69
CA CYS A 103 9.38 -1.16 -1.88
C CYS A 103 10.10 -0.91 -0.55
N LEU A 104 10.63 -1.96 0.05
CA LEU A 104 11.32 -1.83 1.34
C LEU A 104 12.61 -1.01 1.20
N TYR A 105 12.98 -0.31 2.28
CA TYR A 105 14.15 0.57 2.36
C TYR A 105 14.09 1.78 1.41
N VAL A 106 12.88 2.18 1.04
CA VAL A 106 12.65 3.29 0.13
C VAL A 106 11.69 4.26 0.78
N ASP A 107 12.04 5.54 0.76
CA ASP A 107 11.08 6.60 1.04
C ASP A 107 10.08 6.70 -0.11
N GLY A 108 8.78 6.58 0.20
CA GLY A 108 7.72 6.56 -0.80
C GLY A 108 7.63 7.86 -1.59
N GLU A 109 7.79 9.02 -0.93
CA GLU A 109 7.72 10.32 -1.60
C GLU A 109 8.91 10.53 -2.55
N ALA A 110 10.12 10.14 -2.14
CA ALA A 110 11.29 10.15 -3.01
C ALA A 110 11.09 9.26 -4.25
N LEU A 111 10.54 8.05 -4.08
CA LEU A 111 10.24 7.16 -5.20
C LEU A 111 9.18 7.75 -6.14
N LEU A 112 8.11 8.31 -5.59
CA LEU A 112 7.08 9.00 -6.37
C LEU A 112 7.65 10.14 -7.21
N HIS A 113 8.51 10.99 -6.61
CA HIS A 113 9.16 12.08 -7.33
C HIS A 113 10.09 11.60 -8.44
N GLU A 114 10.86 10.53 -8.23
CA GLU A 114 11.71 10.01 -9.29
C GLU A 114 10.90 9.31 -10.39
N LEU A 115 9.78 8.65 -10.06
CA LEU A 115 8.86 8.10 -11.08
C LEU A 115 8.18 9.21 -11.90
N ASP A 116 7.80 10.32 -11.28
CA ASP A 116 7.23 11.49 -11.96
C ASP A 116 8.22 12.09 -12.97
N ARG A 117 9.50 12.20 -12.60
CA ARG A 117 10.58 12.63 -13.51
C ARG A 117 10.75 11.71 -14.72
N GLU A 118 10.45 10.44 -14.55
CA GLU A 118 10.47 9.44 -15.61
C GLU A 118 9.16 9.40 -16.43
N GLY A 119 8.22 10.31 -16.13
CA GLY A 119 6.95 10.46 -16.84
C GLY A 119 5.81 9.62 -16.28
N PHE A 120 5.97 9.00 -15.10
CA PHE A 120 4.95 8.13 -14.49
C PHE A 120 4.34 8.75 -13.25
N SER A 121 3.10 9.22 -13.36
CA SER A 121 2.34 9.72 -12.22
C SER A 121 1.69 8.56 -11.45
N VAL A 122 2.18 8.32 -10.23
CA VAL A 122 1.65 7.31 -9.30
C VAL A 122 1.33 7.95 -7.94
N SER A 123 0.71 7.19 -7.04
CA SER A 123 0.33 7.69 -5.71
C SER A 123 0.91 6.79 -4.63
N SER A 124 1.09 7.28 -3.41
CA SER A 124 1.62 6.49 -2.29
C SER A 124 0.55 5.70 -1.54
N GLY A 125 -0.70 5.68 -2.01
CA GLY A 125 -1.80 4.84 -1.47
C GLY A 125 -2.34 5.25 -0.09
N SER A 126 -1.56 5.91 0.75
CA SER A 126 -2.01 6.79 1.83
C SER A 126 -2.23 8.17 1.27
N SER A 127 -3.37 8.81 1.50
CA SER A 127 -3.42 10.27 1.38
C SER A 127 -2.28 10.83 2.24
N CYS A 128 -1.30 11.45 1.59
CA CYS A 128 -0.21 12.16 2.22
C CYS A 128 -0.81 13.17 3.22
N THR A 129 -0.77 12.88 4.51
CA THR A 129 -0.59 13.97 5.47
C THR A 129 0.90 14.12 5.62
N SER A 130 1.46 15.00 4.79
CA SER A 130 2.86 15.45 4.78
C SER A 130 3.36 16.00 6.13
N SER A 131 2.52 16.00 7.17
CA SER A 131 2.78 16.57 8.48
C SER A 131 3.11 15.57 9.58
N THR A 132 2.97 14.25 9.40
CA THR A 132 3.05 13.31 10.55
C THR A 132 3.91 12.06 10.38
N LEU A 133 4.51 11.79 9.21
CA LEU A 133 5.25 10.53 8.95
C LEU A 133 4.43 9.25 9.28
N THR A 134 3.11 9.38 9.44
CA THR A 134 2.30 8.27 9.94
C THR A 134 2.01 7.32 8.79
N PRO A 135 2.33 6.02 8.93
CA PRO A 135 2.03 5.03 7.91
C PRO A 135 0.52 4.98 7.61
N SER A 136 0.18 4.56 6.38
CA SER A 136 -1.21 4.42 5.94
C SER A 136 -2.04 3.64 6.94
N HIS A 137 -3.12 4.24 7.47
CA HIS A 137 -4.02 3.56 8.40
C HIS A 137 -4.65 2.30 7.80
N VAL A 138 -4.79 2.24 6.46
CA VAL A 138 -5.27 1.05 5.74
C VAL A 138 -4.21 -0.04 5.74
N LEU A 139 -2.97 0.28 5.36
CA LEU A 139 -1.88 -0.70 5.33
C LEU A 139 -1.57 -1.22 6.73
N ARG A 140 -1.62 -0.33 7.74
CA ARG A 140 -1.54 -0.69 9.16
C ARG A 140 -2.66 -1.64 9.57
N ALA A 141 -3.91 -1.35 9.20
CA ALA A 141 -5.04 -2.24 9.51
C ALA A 141 -4.95 -3.60 8.79
N MET A 142 -4.28 -3.66 7.64
CA MET A 142 -3.98 -4.89 6.92
C MET A 142 -2.76 -5.65 7.49
N GLY A 143 -2.02 -5.02 8.40
CA GLY A 143 -0.81 -5.56 8.97
C GLY A 143 0.39 -5.61 8.03
N VAL A 144 0.37 -4.90 6.90
CA VAL A 144 1.45 -4.97 5.90
C VAL A 144 2.48 -3.85 6.08
N LEU A 145 3.69 -4.07 5.57
CA LEU A 145 4.72 -3.02 5.58
C LEU A 145 4.28 -1.90 4.63
N SER A 146 4.41 -0.66 5.08
CA SER A 146 3.88 0.52 4.37
C SER A 146 4.94 1.45 3.80
N GLU A 147 6.22 1.16 4.03
CA GLU A 147 7.31 1.94 3.47
C GLU A 147 7.45 1.76 1.98
N GLY A 148 7.88 2.83 1.30
CA GLY A 148 8.02 2.84 -0.15
C GLY A 148 6.74 2.41 -0.87
N ASN A 149 5.57 2.63 -0.27
CA ASN A 149 4.31 2.17 -0.86
C ASN A 149 3.99 2.97 -2.11
N VAL A 150 3.67 2.24 -3.17
CA VAL A 150 3.25 2.76 -4.47
C VAL A 150 1.92 2.12 -4.84
N ARG A 151 0.93 2.96 -5.13
CA ARG A 151 -0.35 2.62 -5.73
C ARG A 151 -0.37 3.08 -7.18
N VAL A 152 -0.37 2.11 -8.08
CA VAL A 152 -0.61 2.30 -9.51
C VAL A 152 -2.11 2.22 -9.77
N SER A 153 -2.63 3.21 -10.48
CA SER A 153 -4.04 3.26 -10.90
C SER A 153 -4.08 3.42 -12.41
N LEU A 154 -4.40 2.33 -13.12
CA LEU A 154 -4.43 2.30 -14.57
C LEU A 154 -5.65 3.07 -15.10
N PRO A 155 -5.45 4.10 -15.95
CA PRO A 155 -6.56 4.80 -16.58
C PRO A 155 -7.21 3.95 -17.69
N VAL A 156 -8.44 4.32 -18.04
CA VAL A 156 -9.17 3.71 -19.15
C VAL A 156 -8.38 3.93 -20.44
N GLY A 157 -8.22 2.88 -21.24
CA GLY A 157 -7.51 2.95 -22.52
C GLY A 157 -5.98 3.05 -22.42
N VAL A 158 -5.38 2.89 -21.22
CA VAL A 158 -3.90 2.87 -21.06
C VAL A 158 -3.25 1.89 -22.03
N ALA A 159 -2.19 2.30 -22.71
CA ALA A 159 -1.50 1.43 -23.66
C ALA A 159 -0.70 0.34 -22.92
N GLU A 160 -0.57 -0.84 -23.53
CA GLU A 160 0.26 -1.92 -22.97
C GLU A 160 1.73 -1.50 -22.88
N GLU A 161 2.18 -0.71 -23.86
CA GLU A 161 3.52 -0.15 -23.96
C GLU A 161 3.84 0.80 -22.80
N GLU A 162 2.86 1.54 -22.28
CA GLU A 162 3.04 2.40 -21.10
C GLU A 162 3.29 1.55 -19.84
N VAL A 163 2.59 0.42 -19.71
CA VAL A 163 2.79 -0.53 -18.61
C VAL A 163 4.17 -1.18 -18.68
N GLU A 164 4.60 -1.57 -19.88
CA GLU A 164 5.95 -2.10 -20.09
C GLU A 164 7.04 -1.04 -19.84
N GLY A 165 6.80 0.21 -20.25
CA GLY A 165 7.68 1.34 -19.95
C GLY A 165 7.84 1.54 -18.44
N PHE A 166 6.73 1.54 -17.69
CA PHE A 166 6.76 1.62 -16.23
C PHE A 166 7.59 0.48 -15.62
N LEU A 167 7.38 -0.76 -16.05
CA LEU A 167 8.10 -1.93 -15.55
C LEU A 167 9.59 -1.92 -15.91
N ALA A 168 9.98 -1.29 -17.01
CA ALA A 168 11.38 -1.12 -17.40
C ALA A 168 12.11 -0.08 -16.54
N VAL A 169 11.41 0.99 -16.14
CA VAL A 169 11.97 2.09 -15.34
C VAL A 169 12.02 1.77 -13.85
N LEU A 170 11.01 1.06 -13.32
CA LEU A 170 10.86 0.86 -11.88
C LEU A 170 12.14 0.33 -11.17
N PRO A 171 12.87 -0.68 -11.68
CA PRO A 171 14.03 -1.24 -10.97
C PRO A 171 15.17 -0.25 -10.79
N ARG A 172 15.50 0.51 -11.85
CA ARG A 172 16.57 1.52 -11.79
C ARG A 172 16.18 2.68 -10.88
N THR A 173 14.92 3.07 -10.87
CA THR A 173 14.42 4.14 -9.99
C THR A 173 14.46 3.73 -8.53
N VAL A 174 14.00 2.52 -8.21
CA VAL A 174 14.07 1.98 -6.84
C VAL A 174 15.53 1.88 -6.36
N ALA A 175 16.43 1.36 -7.20
CA ALA A 175 17.85 1.26 -6.86
C ALA A 175 18.49 2.63 -6.57
N ALA A 176 18.21 3.63 -7.41
CA ALA A 176 18.73 4.98 -7.23
C ALA A 176 18.23 5.64 -5.93
N VAL A 177 16.98 5.40 -5.54
CA VAL A 177 16.45 5.93 -4.26
C VAL A 177 17.08 5.22 -3.06
N ARG A 178 17.25 3.89 -3.13
CA ARG A 178 17.94 3.12 -2.08
C ARG A 178 19.37 3.60 -1.86
N GLU A 179 20.10 3.88 -2.94
CA GLU A 179 21.48 4.38 -2.88
C GLU A 179 21.55 5.77 -2.21
N LYS A 180 20.67 6.70 -2.60
CA LYS A 180 20.63 8.07 -2.04
C LYS A 180 20.33 8.09 -0.54
N LEU A 181 19.52 7.15 -0.05
CA LEU A 181 19.13 7.06 1.36
C LEU A 181 20.13 6.27 2.22
N GLY A 182 21.19 5.72 1.63
CA GLY A 182 22.13 4.86 2.33
C GLY A 182 21.44 3.61 2.91
N ALA A 183 20.45 3.07 2.17
CA ALA A 183 19.74 1.87 2.58
C ALA A 183 20.76 0.79 2.99
N PRO A 184 20.67 0.24 4.20
CA PRO A 184 21.70 -0.67 4.70
C PRO A 184 21.75 -1.90 3.82
N ALA A 185 22.97 -2.46 3.67
CA ALA A 185 23.15 -3.79 3.11
C ALA A 185 22.22 -4.78 3.82
N ALA A 186 21.69 -5.76 3.08
CA ALA A 186 20.80 -6.79 3.63
C ALA A 186 21.36 -7.36 4.93
N SER A 187 20.50 -7.57 5.92
CA SER A 187 20.93 -8.19 7.19
C SER A 187 21.49 -9.58 6.94
N GLU A 188 22.57 -9.94 7.63
CA GLU A 188 23.02 -11.33 7.63
C GLU A 188 22.00 -12.18 8.40
N VAL A 189 21.54 -13.23 7.74
CA VAL A 189 20.61 -14.20 8.33
C VAL A 189 21.37 -15.50 8.53
N VAL A 190 21.56 -15.88 9.79
CA VAL A 190 22.31 -17.09 10.19
C VAL A 190 21.35 -18.04 10.89
N ARG A 191 21.43 -19.35 10.58
CA ARG A 191 20.71 -20.38 11.35
C ARG A 191 21.60 -20.92 12.45
N GLU A 192 21.18 -20.76 13.70
CA GLU A 192 21.82 -21.35 14.88
C GLU A 192 20.81 -22.27 15.58
N GLU A 193 21.13 -23.58 15.71
CA GLU A 193 20.42 -24.53 16.58
C GLU A 193 18.88 -24.37 16.62
N ASP A 194 18.23 -24.49 15.45
CA ASP A 194 16.77 -24.37 15.24
C ASP A 194 16.15 -22.96 15.44
N VAL A 195 16.99 -21.95 15.61
CA VAL A 195 16.61 -20.53 15.69
C VAL A 195 17.21 -19.76 14.51
N LEU A 196 16.38 -19.00 13.81
CA LEU A 196 16.83 -18.12 12.74
C LEU A 196 17.25 -16.77 13.35
N VAL A 197 18.50 -16.37 13.16
CA VAL A 197 19.03 -15.10 13.66
C VAL A 197 19.06 -14.07 12.53
N VAL A 198 18.48 -12.90 12.77
CA VAL A 198 18.48 -11.73 11.89
C VAL A 198 19.36 -10.66 12.52
N ASP A 199 20.54 -10.44 11.97
CA ASP A 199 21.44 -9.38 12.47
C ASP A 199 21.06 -8.01 11.88
N SER A 200 20.42 -7.17 12.68
CA SER A 200 20.07 -5.79 12.34
C SER A 200 20.82 -4.75 13.19
N LEU A 201 22.00 -5.10 13.72
CA LEU A 201 22.83 -4.17 14.49
C LEU A 201 23.31 -3.00 13.62
N GLY A 202 23.32 -1.80 14.20
CA GLY A 202 23.63 -0.55 13.50
C GLY A 202 22.52 -0.05 12.58
N LYS A 203 21.38 -0.77 12.48
CA LYS A 203 20.23 -0.38 11.66
C LYS A 203 19.14 0.22 12.55
N ARG A 204 18.57 1.35 12.11
CA ARG A 204 17.48 2.03 12.81
C ARG A 204 16.12 1.53 12.36
N CYS A 205 15.12 1.67 13.23
CA CYS A 205 13.72 1.54 12.87
C CYS A 205 13.43 2.31 11.57
N PRO A 206 12.70 1.69 10.63
CA PRO A 206 11.91 0.45 10.75
C PRO A 206 12.62 -0.85 10.32
N ILE A 207 13.93 -0.83 10.09
CA ILE A 207 14.65 -1.91 9.43
C ILE A 207 14.65 -3.26 10.17
N PRO A 208 14.84 -3.33 11.51
CA PRO A 208 14.77 -4.61 12.22
C PRO A 208 13.43 -5.35 12.02
N VAL A 209 12.32 -4.61 11.94
CA VAL A 209 10.99 -5.18 11.70
C VAL A 209 10.84 -5.67 10.26
N ILE A 210 11.40 -4.95 9.29
CA ILE A 210 11.38 -5.36 7.89
C ILE A 210 12.14 -6.68 7.70
N GLU A 211 13.34 -6.79 8.26
CA GLU A 211 14.17 -7.99 8.11
C GLU A 211 13.52 -9.20 8.79
N LEU A 212 12.91 -9.00 9.98
CA LEU A 212 12.05 -10.02 10.61
C LEU A 212 10.92 -10.48 9.69
N ALA A 213 10.18 -9.53 9.11
CA ALA A 213 9.02 -9.82 8.28
C ALA A 213 9.39 -10.60 6.99
N LYS A 214 10.57 -10.37 6.44
CA LYS A 214 11.06 -11.12 5.26
C LYS A 214 11.26 -12.59 5.57
N VAL A 215 11.80 -12.91 6.74
CA VAL A 215 12.30 -14.26 7.02
C VAL A 215 11.34 -15.12 7.83
N ILE A 216 10.38 -14.51 8.54
CA ILE A 216 9.45 -15.25 9.40
C ILE A 216 8.67 -16.33 8.63
N GLY A 217 8.36 -16.07 7.36
CA GLY A 217 7.64 -17.00 6.48
C GLY A 217 8.42 -18.26 6.12
N ASP A 218 9.75 -18.23 6.24
CA ASP A 218 10.65 -19.35 5.92
C ASP A 218 10.93 -20.25 7.15
N VAL A 219 10.48 -19.82 8.33
CA VAL A 219 10.63 -20.56 9.59
C VAL A 219 9.42 -21.47 9.80
N PRO A 220 9.57 -22.77 10.16
CA PRO A 220 8.42 -23.63 10.45
C PRO A 220 7.50 -23.03 11.52
N VAL A 221 6.20 -23.35 11.48
CA VAL A 221 5.28 -22.99 12.58
C VAL A 221 5.79 -23.62 13.88
N GLY A 222 5.88 -22.81 14.94
CA GLY A 222 6.51 -23.13 16.22
C GLY A 222 8.01 -22.82 16.28
N GLY A 223 8.66 -22.54 15.15
CA GLY A 223 10.06 -22.14 15.08
C GLY A 223 10.31 -20.72 15.58
N LEU A 224 11.56 -20.43 15.93
CA LEU A 224 11.96 -19.18 16.55
C LEU A 224 12.79 -18.31 15.60
N VAL A 225 12.56 -17.00 15.65
CA VAL A 225 13.40 -15.96 15.07
C VAL A 225 13.95 -15.08 16.18
N ARG A 226 15.27 -14.81 16.14
CA ARG A 226 15.93 -13.82 16.99
C ARG A 226 16.36 -12.64 16.13
N VAL A 227 15.91 -11.44 16.48
CA VAL A 227 16.32 -10.20 15.81
C VAL A 227 17.30 -9.46 16.71
N LEU A 228 18.55 -9.32 16.27
CA LEU A 228 19.55 -8.52 16.98
C LEU A 228 19.38 -7.05 16.56
N SER A 229 19.19 -6.14 17.51
CA SER A 229 19.12 -4.70 17.24
C SER A 229 19.65 -3.88 18.40
N ASP A 230 20.37 -2.82 18.10
CA ASP A 230 20.86 -1.79 19.02
C ASP A 230 19.99 -0.51 18.98
N ASP A 231 18.85 -0.57 18.29
CA ASP A 231 17.90 0.53 18.20
C ASP A 231 16.83 0.43 19.29
N GLU A 232 16.65 1.53 20.05
CA GLU A 232 15.68 1.55 21.16
C GLU A 232 14.23 1.44 20.68
N ALA A 233 13.94 1.90 19.44
CA ALA A 233 12.59 1.81 18.88
C ALA A 233 12.16 0.36 18.59
N ALA A 234 13.12 -0.54 18.32
CA ALA A 234 12.84 -1.96 18.09
C ALA A 234 12.09 -2.62 19.26
N ARG A 235 12.31 -2.15 20.49
CA ARG A 235 11.61 -2.61 21.70
C ARG A 235 10.10 -2.35 21.65
N LEU A 236 9.67 -1.31 20.93
CA LEU A 236 8.25 -0.99 20.74
C LEU A 236 7.71 -1.59 19.45
N ASP A 237 8.49 -1.54 18.38
CA ASP A 237 7.99 -1.89 17.04
C ASP A 237 7.91 -3.39 16.80
N ILE A 238 8.85 -4.20 17.31
CA ILE A 238 8.83 -5.65 17.14
C ILE A 238 7.61 -6.29 17.82
N PRO A 239 7.29 -5.98 19.10
CA PRO A 239 6.07 -6.50 19.74
C PRO A 239 4.79 -6.05 19.01
N ALA A 240 4.72 -4.77 18.62
CA ALA A 240 3.57 -4.25 17.87
C ALA A 240 3.37 -4.95 16.53
N TRP A 241 4.47 -5.25 15.82
CA TRP A 241 4.43 -6.00 14.58
C TRP A 241 4.01 -7.47 14.81
N CYS A 242 4.48 -8.11 15.89
CA CYS A 242 4.08 -9.48 16.23
C CYS A 242 2.57 -9.57 16.48
N GLU A 243 2.02 -8.65 17.28
CA GLU A 243 0.57 -8.56 17.52
C GLU A 243 -0.19 -8.38 16.20
N MET A 244 0.29 -7.47 15.35
CA MET A 244 -0.30 -7.15 14.05
C MET A 244 -0.28 -8.34 13.06
N ARG A 245 0.78 -9.16 13.08
CA ARG A 245 0.97 -10.33 12.19
C ARG A 245 0.56 -11.66 12.84
N ASN A 246 -0.08 -11.61 14.01
CA ASN A 246 -0.51 -12.77 14.77
C ASN A 246 0.64 -13.77 15.05
N GLN A 247 1.80 -13.24 15.41
CA GLN A 247 2.98 -13.98 15.84
C GLN A 247 3.18 -13.80 17.35
N GLU A 248 3.90 -14.71 18.02
CA GLU A 248 4.09 -14.67 19.47
C GLU A 248 5.45 -14.00 19.80
N TYR A 249 5.41 -12.83 20.42
CA TYR A 249 6.62 -12.19 20.95
C TYR A 249 6.99 -12.84 22.29
N MET A 250 8.16 -13.48 22.33
CA MET A 250 8.64 -14.27 23.46
C MET A 250 9.41 -13.45 24.50
N GLY A 251 9.85 -12.23 24.14
CA GLY A 251 10.61 -11.33 25.00
C GLY A 251 11.91 -10.84 24.38
N GLU A 252 12.71 -10.16 25.20
CA GLU A 252 14.03 -9.65 24.83
C GLU A 252 15.12 -10.28 25.72
N GLU A 253 16.27 -10.56 25.13
CA GLU A 253 17.44 -11.15 25.78
C GLU A 253 18.66 -10.25 25.57
N PRO A 254 19.59 -10.18 26.54
CA PRO A 254 20.84 -9.46 26.34
C PRO A 254 21.66 -10.11 25.22
N ALA A 255 22.21 -9.31 24.31
CA ALA A 255 23.15 -9.74 23.28
C ALA A 255 24.52 -9.09 23.50
N GLU A 256 25.57 -9.65 22.87
CA GLU A 256 26.94 -9.10 22.96
C GLU A 256 27.01 -7.63 22.50
N LYS A 257 26.18 -7.28 21.51
CA LYS A 257 25.86 -5.90 21.12
C LYS A 257 24.35 -5.77 20.98
N GLY A 258 23.77 -4.73 21.58
CA GLY A 258 22.34 -4.45 21.51
C GLY A 258 21.48 -5.45 22.30
N THR A 259 20.29 -5.71 21.78
CA THR A 259 19.26 -6.57 22.37
C THR A 259 18.80 -7.60 21.35
N ALA A 260 18.59 -8.85 21.78
CA ALA A 260 18.01 -9.90 20.96
C ALA A 260 16.51 -10.01 21.25
N TYR A 261 15.67 -9.71 20.28
CA TYR A 261 14.21 -9.86 20.38
C TYR A 261 13.81 -11.24 19.85
N VAL A 262 13.09 -12.02 20.65
CA VAL A 262 12.72 -13.41 20.33
C VAL A 262 11.26 -13.47 19.90
N ILE A 263 11.00 -14.09 18.76
CA ILE A 263 9.66 -14.23 18.16
C ILE A 263 9.43 -15.70 17.81
N ARG A 264 8.27 -16.24 18.16
CA ARG A 264 7.82 -17.56 17.70
C ARG A 264 6.81 -17.40 16.57
N ARG A 265 7.03 -18.14 15.48
CA ARG A 265 6.05 -18.21 14.40
C ARG A 265 4.83 -19.02 14.83
N VAL A 266 3.64 -18.45 14.73
CA VAL A 266 2.38 -19.11 15.11
C VAL A 266 1.58 -19.59 13.90
N SER A 267 1.73 -18.92 12.74
CA SER A 267 1.03 -19.23 11.48
C SER A 267 1.92 -19.00 10.27
#